data_AF-A0A2H3B1K8-F1
#
_entry.id   AF-A0A2H3B1K8-F1
#
_cell.length_a   1.000
_cell.length_b   1.000
_cell.length_c   1.000
_cell.angle_alpha   90.00
_cell.angle_beta   90.00
_cell.angle_gamma   90.00
#
_symmetry.space_group_name_H-M   'P 1'
#
loop_
_entity.id
_entity.type
_entity.pdbx_description
1 polymer ?
#
loop_
_entity_poly.entity_id
_entity_poly.type
_entity_poly.pdbx_seq_one_letter_code
_entity_poly.pdbx_strand_id
1 'polypeptide(L)'
;MTRSELVDEVTDLQAQLHLAHQHVSARDGIIEGAHATMVVQNLFVQKQSISLNTKENERSRSNTKVSMNGKGRHLTGTEFWSEVEGAEKAKADKAAEKERKKNSCESAKNARQELEERWKVMKAAHGDAVQAWKERCEELRSQGMKRKDLPERPPRVYKPKLKEPGAGDDDSNDDEDSNDKSGEY
;
A
#
# COMPACT_ATOMS: atom_id res chain seq x y z
N MET A 1 -6.61 -59.86 -26.30
CA MET A 1 -5.37 -59.11 -26.05
C MET A 1 -4.40 -60.04 -25.37
N THR A 2 -3.30 -60.37 -26.03
CA THR A 2 -2.26 -61.23 -25.47
C THR A 2 -1.34 -60.41 -24.57
N ARG A 3 -0.65 -61.07 -23.63
CA ARG A 3 0.29 -60.39 -22.71
C ARG A 3 1.40 -59.64 -23.47
N SER A 4 1.78 -60.11 -24.65
CA SER A 4 2.78 -59.47 -25.51
C SER A 4 2.27 -58.13 -26.05
N GLU A 5 1.07 -58.12 -26.64
CA GLU A 5 0.44 -56.91 -27.16
C GLU A 5 0.32 -55.81 -26.11
N LEU A 6 0.01 -56.18 -24.86
CA LEU A 6 -0.09 -55.23 -23.76
C LEU A 6 1.28 -54.65 -23.38
N VAL A 7 2.35 -55.44 -23.42
CA VAL A 7 3.71 -54.95 -23.14
C VAL A 7 4.15 -53.99 -24.24
N ASP A 8 3.90 -54.33 -25.50
CA ASP A 8 4.25 -53.49 -26.64
C ASP A 8 3.51 -52.14 -26.57
N GLU A 9 2.21 -52.15 -26.28
CA GLU A 9 1.41 -50.93 -26.10
C GLU A 9 1.92 -50.07 -24.93
N VAL A 10 2.27 -50.68 -23.79
CA VAL A 10 2.85 -49.96 -22.66
C VAL A 10 4.19 -49.31 -23.05
N THR A 11 5.04 -50.00 -23.81
CA THR A 11 6.31 -49.41 -24.27
C THR A 11 6.10 -48.26 -25.25
N ASP A 12 5.14 -48.38 -26.16
CA ASP A 12 4.78 -47.32 -27.10
C ASP A 12 4.21 -46.10 -26.37
N LEU A 13 3.31 -46.31 -25.41
CA LEU A 13 2.76 -45.23 -24.59
C LEU A 13 3.85 -44.54 -23.75
N GLN A 14 4.80 -45.28 -23.21
CA GLN A 14 5.95 -44.72 -22.50
C GLN A 14 6.83 -43.85 -23.41
N ALA A 15 7.08 -44.30 -24.64
CA ALA A 15 7.85 -43.54 -25.62
C ALA A 15 7.11 -42.26 -26.04
N GLN A 16 5.79 -42.34 -26.26
CA GLN A 16 4.95 -41.18 -26.58
C GLN A 16 4.89 -40.18 -25.43
N LEU A 17 4.77 -40.66 -24.19
CA LEU A 17 4.79 -39.81 -23.01
C LEU A 17 6.15 -39.08 -22.88
N HIS A 18 7.24 -39.80 -23.11
CA HIS A 18 8.58 -39.21 -23.08
C HIS A 18 8.73 -38.10 -24.14
N LEU A 19 8.28 -38.36 -25.37
CA LEU A 19 8.30 -37.37 -26.44
C LEU A 19 7.42 -36.15 -26.12
N ALA A 20 6.23 -36.38 -25.56
CA ALA A 20 5.34 -35.29 -25.13
C ALA A 20 6.00 -34.42 -24.06
N HIS A 21 6.69 -35.00 -23.08
CA HIS A 21 7.45 -34.24 -22.07
C HIS A 21 8.56 -33.41 -22.69
N GLN A 22 9.31 -33.95 -23.66
CA GLN A 22 10.34 -33.19 -24.37
C GLN A 22 9.74 -32.00 -25.12
N HIS A 23 8.60 -32.19 -25.78
CA HIS A 23 7.90 -31.10 -26.48
C HIS A 23 7.40 -30.02 -25.52
N VAL A 24 6.82 -30.39 -24.37
CA VAL A 24 6.37 -29.42 -23.36
C VAL A 24 7.56 -28.63 -22.84
N SER A 25 8.64 -29.30 -22.45
CA SER A 25 9.85 -28.63 -21.97
C SER A 25 10.46 -27.67 -23.00
N ALA A 26 10.52 -28.07 -24.27
CA ALA A 26 11.02 -27.21 -25.33
C ALA A 26 10.11 -25.99 -25.56
N ARG A 27 8.79 -26.18 -25.51
CA ARG A 27 7.82 -25.08 -25.64
C ARG A 27 7.91 -24.10 -24.48
N ASP A 28 8.04 -24.59 -23.26
CA ASP A 28 8.16 -23.75 -22.07
C ASP A 28 9.41 -22.87 -22.15
N GLY A 29 10.55 -23.44 -22.59
CA GLY A 29 11.77 -22.66 -22.81
C GLY A 29 11.63 -21.58 -23.89
N ILE A 30 10.89 -21.85 -24.99
CA ILE A 30 10.61 -20.85 -26.03
C ILE A 30 9.72 -19.74 -25.48
N ILE A 31 8.67 -20.09 -24.73
CA ILE A 31 7.74 -19.12 -24.11
C ILE A 31 8.49 -18.23 -23.12
N GLU A 32 9.33 -18.82 -22.26
CA GLU A 32 10.16 -18.08 -21.31
C GLU A 32 11.10 -17.10 -22.03
N GLY A 33 11.79 -17.54 -23.08
CA GLY A 33 12.65 -16.68 -23.89
C GLY A 33 11.90 -15.53 -24.56
N ALA A 34 10.70 -15.80 -25.09
CA ALA A 34 9.84 -14.78 -25.68
C ALA A 34 9.39 -13.75 -24.64
N HIS A 35 8.97 -14.19 -23.45
CA HIS A 35 8.59 -13.32 -22.35
C HIS A 35 9.76 -12.45 -21.86
N ALA A 36 10.94 -13.03 -21.68
CA ALA A 36 12.14 -12.29 -21.30
C ALA A 36 12.47 -11.19 -22.32
N THR A 37 12.38 -11.51 -23.61
CA THR A 37 12.61 -10.54 -24.69
C THR A 37 11.57 -9.42 -24.67
N MET A 38 10.30 -9.75 -24.48
CA MET A 38 9.21 -8.77 -24.40
C MET A 38 9.40 -7.80 -23.22
N VAL A 39 9.85 -8.28 -22.06
CA VAL A 39 10.18 -7.43 -20.91
C VAL A 39 11.30 -6.46 -21.25
N VAL A 40 12.39 -6.93 -21.87
CA VAL A 40 13.52 -6.08 -22.27
C VAL A 40 13.09 -5.01 -23.29
N GLN A 41 12.28 -5.40 -24.29
CA GLN A 41 11.74 -4.46 -25.27
C GLN A 41 10.83 -3.41 -24.62
N ASN A 42 9.97 -3.81 -23.70
CA ASN A 42 9.09 -2.88 -22.98
C ASN A 42 9.91 -1.88 -22.15
N LEU A 43 10.92 -2.33 -21.41
CA LEU A 43 11.82 -1.45 -20.67
C LEU A 43 12.55 -0.45 -21.58
N PHE A 44 12.98 -0.90 -22.76
CA PHE A 44 13.61 -0.02 -23.75
C PHE A 44 12.64 1.04 -24.27
N VAL A 45 11.42 0.65 -24.63
CA VAL A 45 10.36 1.56 -25.10
C VAL A 45 10.00 2.57 -24.01
N GLN A 46 9.86 2.14 -22.76
CA GLN A 46 9.61 3.04 -21.63
C GLN A 46 10.74 4.06 -21.49
N LYS A 47 12.00 3.63 -21.50
CA LYS A 47 13.16 4.52 -21.45
C LYS A 47 13.15 5.54 -22.59
N GLN A 48 12.83 5.10 -23.81
CA GLN A 48 12.75 5.97 -24.97
C GLN A 48 11.60 6.99 -24.84
N SER A 49 10.41 6.52 -24.43
CA SER A 49 9.25 7.36 -24.18
C SER A 49 9.55 8.44 -23.14
N ILE A 50 10.16 8.07 -22.02
CA ILE A 50 10.60 9.02 -20.98
C ILE A 50 11.59 10.02 -21.58
N SER A 51 12.61 9.56 -22.30
CA SER A 51 13.61 10.46 -22.89
C SER A 51 13.04 11.40 -23.94
N LEU A 52 12.05 10.96 -24.72
CA LEU A 52 11.38 11.80 -25.71
C LEU A 52 10.48 12.82 -25.02
N ASN A 53 9.67 12.38 -24.06
CA ASN A 53 8.77 13.23 -23.31
C ASN A 53 9.53 14.31 -22.50
N THR A 54 10.69 13.99 -21.92
CA THR A 54 11.51 15.00 -21.25
C THR A 54 12.04 16.04 -22.24
N LYS A 55 12.59 15.61 -23.38
CA LYS A 55 13.10 16.52 -24.43
C LYS A 55 12.00 17.39 -25.04
N GLU A 56 10.83 16.82 -25.28
CA GLU A 56 9.69 17.55 -25.86
C GLU A 56 9.15 18.59 -24.87
N ASN A 57 8.95 18.21 -23.61
CA ASN A 57 8.47 19.14 -22.58
C ASN A 57 9.51 20.20 -22.20
N GLU A 58 10.80 19.89 -22.25
CA GLU A 58 11.85 20.88 -22.03
C GLU A 58 11.88 21.91 -23.16
N ARG A 59 11.81 21.46 -24.43
CA ARG A 59 11.73 22.34 -25.61
C ARG A 59 10.47 23.20 -25.61
N SER A 60 9.31 22.64 -25.26
CA SER A 60 8.08 23.42 -25.18
C SER A 60 8.17 24.47 -24.07
N ARG A 61 8.73 24.15 -22.90
CA ARG A 61 8.89 25.13 -21.81
C ARG A 61 9.89 26.24 -22.13
N SER A 62 10.97 25.97 -22.86
CA SER A 62 11.95 27.02 -23.23
C SER A 62 11.41 27.94 -24.33
N ASN A 63 10.78 27.37 -25.37
CA ASN A 63 10.39 28.13 -26.55
C ASN A 63 9.03 28.83 -26.41
N THR A 64 8.11 28.29 -25.59
CA THR A 64 6.78 28.91 -25.38
C THR A 64 6.89 30.24 -24.64
N LYS A 65 7.94 30.45 -23.82
CA LYS A 65 8.20 31.76 -23.18
C LYS A 65 8.56 32.87 -24.17
N VAL A 66 9.15 32.52 -25.31
CA VAL A 66 9.63 33.47 -26.32
C VAL A 66 8.62 33.60 -27.47
N SER A 67 7.78 32.58 -27.68
CA SER A 67 6.80 32.53 -28.77
C SER A 67 5.39 32.31 -28.24
N MET A 68 4.55 33.33 -28.40
CA MET A 68 3.10 33.21 -28.20
C MET A 68 2.48 32.76 -29.52
N ASN A 69 1.81 31.60 -29.54
CA ASN A 69 1.15 31.05 -30.73
C ASN A 69 2.07 30.93 -31.97
N GLY A 70 3.36 30.60 -31.76
CA GLY A 70 4.33 30.43 -32.86
C GLY A 70 4.79 31.72 -33.54
N LYS A 71 4.47 32.90 -32.98
CA LYS A 71 4.99 34.20 -33.42
C LYS A 71 5.98 34.74 -32.40
N GLY A 72 7.07 35.35 -32.87
CA GLY A 72 8.05 35.99 -32.01
C GLY A 72 7.43 37.10 -31.17
N ARG A 73 7.80 37.19 -29.89
CA ARG A 73 7.30 38.20 -28.95
C ARG A 73 8.35 39.26 -28.63
N HIS A 74 7.89 40.50 -28.45
CA HIS A 74 8.72 41.56 -27.87
C HIS A 74 8.91 41.31 -26.37
N LEU A 75 10.15 41.01 -25.98
CA LEU A 75 10.53 40.69 -24.59
C LEU A 75 10.52 41.90 -23.64
N THR A 76 10.29 43.10 -24.18
CA THR A 76 10.19 44.35 -23.41
C THR A 76 8.76 44.83 -23.20
N GLY A 77 7.77 44.16 -23.78
CA GLY A 77 6.36 44.54 -23.64
C GLY A 77 5.84 44.35 -22.22
N THR A 78 4.93 45.21 -21.79
CA THR A 78 4.25 45.11 -20.47
C THR A 78 3.55 43.76 -20.29
N GLU A 79 2.96 43.22 -21.35
CA GLU A 79 2.34 41.89 -21.39
C GLU A 79 3.35 40.78 -21.04
N PHE A 80 4.61 40.90 -21.48
CA PHE A 80 5.63 39.91 -21.17
C PHE A 80 5.97 39.90 -19.69
N TRP A 81 6.15 41.07 -19.09
CA TRP A 81 6.45 41.19 -17.66
C TRP A 81 5.30 40.74 -16.78
N SER A 82 4.06 41.07 -17.14
CA SER A 82 2.85 40.61 -16.42
C SER A 82 2.76 39.08 -16.37
N GLU A 83 3.01 38.40 -17.48
CA GLU A 83 3.00 36.94 -17.53
C GLU A 83 4.18 36.31 -16.78
N VAL A 84 5.38 36.91 -16.86
CA VAL A 84 6.54 36.46 -16.08
C VAL A 84 6.23 36.56 -14.58
N GLU A 85 5.65 37.67 -14.14
CA GLU A 85 5.25 37.87 -12.74
C GLU A 85 4.16 36.88 -12.33
N GLY A 86 3.16 36.64 -13.18
CA GLY A 86 2.12 35.64 -12.95
C GLY A 86 2.68 34.21 -12.84
N ALA A 87 3.66 33.87 -13.67
CA ALA A 87 4.33 32.56 -13.63
C ALA A 87 5.20 32.40 -12.38
N GLU A 88 5.90 33.46 -11.95
CA GLU A 88 6.67 33.48 -10.70
C GLU A 88 5.75 33.31 -9.48
N LYS A 89 4.63 34.07 -9.43
CA LYS A 89 3.59 33.93 -8.39
C LYS A 89 3.02 32.52 -8.35
N ALA A 90 2.64 31.95 -9.50
CA ALA A 90 2.10 30.59 -9.57
C ALA A 90 3.11 29.52 -9.10
N LYS A 91 4.42 29.71 -9.31
CA LYS A 91 5.44 28.81 -8.74
C LYS A 91 5.52 28.97 -7.22
N ALA A 92 5.51 30.21 -6.73
CA ALA A 92 5.56 30.50 -5.29
C ALA A 92 4.35 29.89 -4.58
N ASP A 93 3.14 30.05 -5.14
CA ASP A 93 1.91 29.49 -4.58
C ASP A 93 1.96 27.96 -4.55
N LYS A 94 2.42 27.31 -5.63
CA LYS A 94 2.61 25.85 -5.68
C LYS A 94 3.64 25.36 -4.67
N ALA A 95 4.71 26.11 -4.43
CA ALA A 95 5.71 25.77 -3.42
C ALA A 95 5.12 25.90 -2.00
N ALA A 96 4.40 27.00 -1.74
CA ALA A 96 3.73 27.23 -0.47
C ALA A 96 2.66 26.16 -0.16
N GLU A 97 1.88 25.75 -1.16
CA GLU A 97 0.88 24.68 -1.00
C GLU A 97 1.55 23.32 -0.68
N LYS A 98 2.66 23.00 -1.35
CA LYS A 98 3.43 21.77 -1.07
C LYS A 98 3.95 21.76 0.37
N GLU A 99 4.52 22.87 0.83
CA GLU A 99 4.98 23.00 2.22
C GLU A 99 3.82 22.90 3.21
N ARG A 100 2.67 23.53 2.91
CA ARG A 100 1.46 23.41 3.76
C ARG A 100 1.00 21.96 3.88
N LYS A 101 0.97 21.22 2.77
CA LYS A 101 0.58 19.80 2.76
C LYS A 101 1.58 18.94 3.53
N LYS A 102 2.88 19.18 3.36
CA LYS A 102 3.93 18.49 4.10
C LYS A 102 3.78 18.69 5.61
N ASN A 103 3.65 19.95 6.04
CA ASN A 103 3.48 20.29 7.45
C ASN A 103 2.20 19.68 8.05
N SER A 104 1.10 19.65 7.30
CA SER A 104 -0.14 19.00 7.73
C SER A 104 -0.01 17.48 7.86
N CYS A 105 0.78 16.85 6.99
CA CYS A 105 1.03 15.41 7.08
C CYS A 105 1.92 15.07 8.27
N GLU A 106 2.97 15.88 8.50
CA GLU A 106 3.87 15.72 9.63
C GLU A 106 3.14 15.95 10.97
N SER A 107 2.30 16.98 11.08
CA SER A 107 1.50 17.20 12.30
C SER A 107 0.52 16.06 12.57
N ALA A 108 -0.13 15.51 11.54
CA ALA A 108 -1.02 14.36 11.67
C ALA A 108 -0.26 13.09 12.11
N LYS A 109 0.96 12.88 11.60
CA LYS A 109 1.82 11.76 12.04
C LYS A 109 2.21 11.92 13.51
N ASN A 110 2.64 13.11 13.92
CA ASN A 110 3.03 13.36 15.31
C ASN A 110 1.84 13.17 16.26
N ALA A 111 0.66 13.68 15.92
CA ALA A 111 -0.56 13.48 16.71
C ALA A 111 -0.93 11.99 16.87
N ARG A 112 -0.75 11.18 15.81
CA ARG A 112 -0.96 9.73 15.88
C ARG A 112 0.07 9.04 16.79
N GLN A 113 1.33 9.44 16.71
CA GLN A 113 2.41 8.90 17.56
C GLN A 113 2.19 9.22 19.03
N GLU A 114 1.90 10.48 19.37
CA GLU A 114 1.61 10.89 20.75
C GLU A 114 0.43 10.11 21.36
N LEU A 115 -0.62 9.86 20.56
CA LEU A 115 -1.76 9.08 21.02
C LEU A 115 -1.37 7.61 21.24
N GLU A 116 -0.55 7.04 20.37
CA GLU A 116 -0.07 5.66 20.51
C GLU A 116 0.82 5.48 21.74
N GLU A 117 1.69 6.44 22.03
CA GLU A 117 2.53 6.46 23.23
C GLU A 117 1.69 6.53 24.50
N ARG A 118 0.71 7.45 24.55
CA ARG A 118 -0.24 7.53 25.67
C ARG A 118 -1.02 6.23 25.85
N TRP A 119 -1.42 5.59 24.75
CA TRP A 119 -2.11 4.30 24.79
C TRP A 119 -1.21 3.16 25.29
N LYS A 120 0.08 3.16 24.95
CA LYS A 120 1.05 2.19 25.48
C LYS A 120 1.19 2.33 27.00
N VAL A 121 1.32 3.55 27.51
CA VAL A 121 1.40 3.82 28.96
C VAL A 121 0.11 3.36 29.66
N MET A 122 -1.05 3.70 29.11
CA MET A 122 -2.35 3.30 29.69
C MET A 122 -2.54 1.78 29.72
N LYS A 123 -2.11 1.06 28.67
CA LYS A 123 -2.14 -0.40 28.64
C LYS A 123 -1.21 -1.03 29.66
N ALA A 124 0.00 -0.48 29.83
CA ALA A 124 0.96 -0.96 30.83
C ALA A 124 0.39 -0.82 32.24
N ALA A 125 -0.09 0.38 32.60
CA ALA A 125 -0.70 0.63 33.91
C ALA A 125 -1.93 -0.27 34.18
N HIS A 126 -2.77 -0.51 33.18
CA HIS A 126 -3.89 -1.45 33.31
C HIS A 126 -3.41 -2.91 33.45
N GLY A 127 -2.33 -3.29 32.76
CA GLY A 127 -1.68 -4.60 32.93
C GLY A 127 -1.26 -4.82 34.37
N ASP A 128 -0.54 -3.86 34.95
CA ASP A 128 -0.07 -3.89 36.34
C ASP A 128 -1.27 -3.95 37.32
N ALA A 129 -2.31 -3.15 37.08
CA ALA A 129 -3.53 -3.17 37.91
C ALA A 129 -4.26 -4.52 37.86
N VAL A 130 -4.35 -5.16 36.69
CA VAL A 130 -4.96 -6.49 36.54
C VAL A 130 -4.09 -7.55 37.21
N GLN A 131 -2.77 -7.44 37.16
CA GLN A 131 -1.87 -8.37 37.83
C GLN A 131 -2.02 -8.27 39.35
N ALA A 132 -1.93 -7.06 39.92
CA ALA A 132 -2.14 -6.83 41.35
C ALA A 132 -3.53 -7.31 41.82
N TRP A 133 -4.56 -7.12 40.99
CA TRP A 133 -5.90 -7.66 41.27
C TRP A 133 -5.93 -9.20 41.28
N LYS A 134 -5.23 -9.86 40.35
CA LYS A 134 -5.15 -11.33 40.30
C LYS A 134 -4.44 -11.89 41.53
N GLU A 135 -3.29 -11.31 41.90
CA GLU A 135 -2.51 -11.69 43.08
C GLU A 135 -3.37 -11.56 44.35
N ARG A 136 -4.07 -10.43 44.52
CA ARG A 136 -4.99 -10.23 45.65
C ARG A 136 -6.16 -11.21 45.64
N CYS A 137 -6.72 -11.52 44.47
CA CYS A 137 -7.77 -12.53 44.35
C CYS A 137 -7.29 -13.93 44.72
N GLU A 138 -6.06 -14.28 44.38
CA GLU A 138 -5.45 -15.58 44.67
C GLU A 138 -5.15 -15.74 46.17
N GLU A 139 -4.65 -14.69 46.80
CA GLU A 139 -4.46 -14.63 48.26
C GLU A 139 -5.80 -14.83 49.00
N LEU A 140 -6.86 -14.10 48.59
CA LEU A 140 -8.18 -14.20 49.20
C LEU A 140 -8.84 -15.56 48.98
N ARG A 141 -8.61 -16.22 47.83
CA ARG A 141 -9.05 -17.61 47.60
C ARG A 141 -8.32 -18.59 48.51
N SER A 142 -7.02 -18.39 48.73
CA SER A 142 -6.22 -19.22 49.64
C SER A 142 -6.69 -19.09 51.09
N GLN A 143 -7.25 -17.93 51.45
CA GLN A 143 -7.91 -17.67 52.74
C GLN A 143 -9.36 -18.21 52.82
N GLY A 144 -9.86 -18.88 51.77
CA GLY A 144 -11.17 -19.53 51.77
C GLY A 144 -12.36 -18.63 51.43
N MET A 145 -12.13 -17.41 50.91
CA MET A 145 -13.22 -16.52 50.51
C MET A 145 -14.00 -17.06 49.30
N LYS A 146 -15.33 -16.88 49.31
CA LYS A 146 -16.21 -17.28 48.22
C LYS A 146 -16.00 -16.33 47.03
N ARG A 147 -16.22 -16.84 45.81
CA ARG A 147 -16.04 -16.06 44.55
C ARG A 147 -16.84 -14.75 44.48
N LYS A 148 -17.94 -14.64 45.24
CA LYS A 148 -18.80 -13.44 45.28
C LYS A 148 -18.20 -12.30 46.12
N ASP A 149 -17.27 -12.62 47.02
CA ASP A 149 -16.66 -11.68 47.96
C ASP A 149 -15.26 -11.23 47.48
N LEU A 150 -14.85 -11.67 46.29
CA LEU A 150 -13.60 -11.23 45.68
C LEU A 150 -13.76 -9.81 45.10
N PRO A 151 -12.68 -9.00 45.12
CA PRO A 151 -12.72 -7.67 44.53
C PRO A 151 -13.08 -7.74 43.05
N GLU A 152 -13.80 -6.74 42.56
CA GLU A 152 -14.21 -6.65 41.16
C GLU A 152 -13.00 -6.39 40.25
N ARG A 153 -13.06 -6.93 39.03
CA ARG A 153 -11.95 -6.81 38.07
C ARG A 153 -11.81 -5.34 37.63
N PRO A 154 -10.57 -4.82 37.48
CA PRO A 154 -10.35 -3.50 36.91
C PRO A 154 -11.06 -3.32 35.54
N PRO A 155 -11.75 -2.18 35.32
CA PRO A 155 -12.47 -1.91 34.08
C PRO A 155 -11.50 -1.75 32.90
N ARG A 156 -11.91 -2.25 31.73
CA ARG A 156 -11.09 -2.18 30.51
C ARG A 156 -10.86 -0.73 30.11
N VAL A 157 -9.60 -0.37 29.89
CA VAL A 157 -9.24 0.91 29.27
C VAL A 157 -9.52 0.85 27.76
N TYR A 158 -10.08 1.93 27.21
CA TYR A 158 -10.34 2.07 25.77
C TYR A 158 -9.30 2.96 25.11
N LYS A 159 -8.95 2.64 23.86
CA LYS A 159 -7.99 3.43 23.08
C LYS A 159 -8.57 4.83 22.82
N PRO A 160 -7.84 5.92 23.10
CA PRO A 160 -8.28 7.25 22.73
C PRO A 160 -8.47 7.37 21.21
N LYS A 161 -9.53 8.04 20.76
CA LYS A 161 -9.78 8.30 19.33
C LYS A 161 -9.17 9.66 18.96
N LEU A 162 -8.52 9.75 17.79
CA LEU A 162 -8.21 11.06 17.20
C LEU A 162 -9.54 11.71 16.80
N LYS A 163 -9.78 12.95 17.23
CA LYS A 163 -10.82 13.77 16.61
C LYS A 163 -10.30 14.18 15.24
N GLU A 164 -10.88 13.66 14.17
CA GLU A 164 -10.53 14.11 12.83
C GLU A 164 -11.02 15.55 12.62
N PRO A 165 -10.17 16.46 12.12
CA PRO A 165 -10.63 17.78 11.70
C PRO A 165 -11.32 17.65 10.33
N GLY A 166 -12.64 17.43 10.36
CA GLY A 166 -13.51 17.54 9.18
C GLY A 166 -14.19 16.23 8.76
N ALA A 167 -15.16 15.77 9.54
CA ALA A 167 -16.17 14.84 9.07
C ALA A 167 -17.14 15.59 8.14
N GLY A 168 -16.94 15.44 6.83
CA GLY A 168 -18.10 15.32 5.95
C GLY A 168 -18.63 13.91 6.14
N ASP A 169 -19.91 13.80 6.54
CA ASP A 169 -20.65 12.54 6.51
C ASP A 169 -20.50 11.93 5.10
N ASP A 170 -19.90 10.74 5.02
CA ASP A 170 -20.17 9.83 3.93
C ASP A 170 -20.39 8.44 4.53
N ASP A 171 -21.66 8.07 4.47
CA ASP A 171 -22.25 6.83 4.90
C ASP A 171 -21.84 5.74 3.89
N SER A 172 -21.05 4.77 4.34
CA SER A 172 -20.97 3.48 3.67
C SER A 172 -20.91 2.39 4.72
N ASN A 173 -22.11 2.03 5.18
CA ASN A 173 -22.47 0.63 5.35
C ASN A 173 -21.96 -0.17 4.13
N ASP A 174 -21.03 -1.09 4.39
CA ASP A 174 -20.95 -2.34 3.64
C ASP A 174 -20.78 -3.44 4.70
N ASP A 175 -21.93 -3.83 5.22
CA ASP A 175 -22.13 -5.11 5.89
C ASP A 175 -22.09 -6.22 4.84
N GLU A 176 -21.78 -7.42 5.33
CA GLU A 176 -21.85 -8.74 4.70
C GLU A 176 -20.54 -9.35 4.18
N ASP A 177 -20.26 -10.63 4.40
CA ASP A 177 -20.81 -11.67 5.28
C ASP A 177 -19.95 -12.93 5.02
N SER A 178 -20.00 -13.86 5.97
CA SER A 178 -19.80 -15.30 5.78
C SER A 178 -18.36 -15.78 5.53
N ASN A 179 -17.89 -16.89 6.12
CA ASN A 179 -18.44 -17.93 6.98
C ASN A 179 -17.23 -18.82 7.35
N ASP A 180 -17.22 -19.49 8.50
CA ASP A 180 -17.25 -20.96 8.54
C ASP A 180 -16.76 -21.56 9.87
N LYS A 181 -17.54 -22.55 10.30
CA LYS A 181 -17.44 -23.33 11.52
C LYS A 181 -16.28 -24.32 11.47
N SER A 182 -15.64 -24.53 12.61
CA SER A 182 -15.21 -25.85 13.08
C SER A 182 -15.00 -25.71 14.61
N GLY A 183 -15.57 -26.52 15.49
CA GLY A 183 -15.87 -27.94 15.36
C GLY A 183 -14.81 -28.71 16.16
N GLU A 184 -15.17 -29.03 17.41
CA GLU A 184 -14.71 -30.15 18.25
C GLU A 184 -13.20 -30.45 18.37
N TYR A 185 -12.71 -30.46 19.61
CA TYR A 185 -12.25 -31.68 20.31
C TYR A 185 -12.32 -31.45 21.83
#